data_AF-M4BR25-F1
#
_entry.id   AF-M4BR25-F1
#
_cell.length_a   1.000
_cell.length_b   1.000
_cell.length_c   1.000
_cell.angle_alpha   90.00
_cell.angle_beta   90.00
_cell.angle_gamma   90.00
#
_symmetry.space_group_name_H-M   'P 1'
#
loop_
_entity.id
_entity.type
_entity.pdbx_description
1 polymer ?
#
loop_
_entity_poly.entity_id
_entity_poly.type
_entity_poly.pdbx_seq_one_letter_code
_entity_poly.pdbx_strand_id
1 'polypeptide(L)'
;MESPMQTKVDIDDQDLASSYGLRALATVVFDIDVGQKLDALYPSSCGLSEAAKTSLAHLSLPHCNNQDEGDTQYIVRFRDGTEESKDESRTRGYFQKALVLVSTKPYVDLYDRVLRVIGPLFFKVGPQVLAAVYHNIESWPAVVHDSPVALPLAGIYVSCIIPKLLRYEHIEAAYESCADSPLHSHFMVEEDDEATDSPDSENVGKEDGGGDDDDTEESVLVKGGEFVVSRRRQPPSPSFGDLLLSKRTYQSTPYENVGLYSSFVGLAESLWLLWQLSITGESLLILSPRARTCSQAVLAFTRF
;
A
#
# COMPACT_ATOMS: atom_id res chain seq x y z
N MET A 1 -40.78 -38.15 13.27
CA MET A 1 -41.22 -36.99 12.46
C MET A 1 -40.32 -35.83 12.86
N GLU A 2 -39.14 -35.80 12.24
CA GLU A 2 -38.19 -34.69 12.37
C GLU A 2 -38.69 -33.51 11.56
N SER A 3 -38.77 -32.33 12.21
CA SER A 3 -38.83 -31.04 11.54
C SER A 3 -37.41 -30.61 11.18
N PRO A 4 -37.16 -30.05 9.99
CA PRO A 4 -35.83 -29.58 9.65
C PRO A 4 -35.54 -28.25 10.37
N MET A 5 -34.34 -28.17 10.96
CA MET A 5 -33.72 -26.96 11.48
C MET A 5 -33.57 -25.94 10.34
N GLN A 6 -34.18 -24.77 10.53
CA GLN A 6 -33.89 -23.59 9.73
C GLN A 6 -32.48 -23.12 10.10
N THR A 7 -31.49 -23.42 9.25
CA THR A 7 -30.13 -22.86 9.37
C THR A 7 -30.22 -21.36 9.14
N LYS A 8 -30.15 -20.61 10.23
CA LYS A 8 -29.93 -19.17 10.20
C LYS A 8 -28.47 -18.99 9.75
N VAL A 9 -28.28 -18.71 8.47
CA VAL A 9 -27.00 -18.22 7.97
C VAL A 9 -26.89 -16.81 8.55
N ASP A 10 -26.20 -16.69 9.68
CA ASP A 10 -25.71 -15.41 10.17
C ASP A 10 -24.68 -14.94 9.13
N ILE A 11 -25.18 -14.18 8.15
CA ILE A 11 -24.36 -13.43 7.20
C ILE A 11 -23.69 -12.36 8.05
N ASP A 12 -22.40 -12.53 8.31
CA ASP A 12 -21.56 -11.60 9.06
C ASP A 12 -21.77 -10.16 8.55
N ASP A 13 -22.16 -9.28 9.47
CA ASP A 13 -22.30 -7.82 9.32
C ASP A 13 -20.95 -7.10 9.08
N GLN A 14 -19.97 -7.77 8.46
CA GLN A 14 -18.60 -7.28 8.26
C GLN A 14 -18.25 -6.97 6.80
N ASP A 15 -19.13 -7.31 5.85
CA ASP A 15 -18.94 -7.10 4.40
C ASP A 15 -19.46 -5.74 3.88
N LEU A 16 -19.87 -4.81 4.76
CA LEU A 16 -20.11 -3.40 4.41
C LEU A 16 -18.86 -2.51 4.53
N ALA A 17 -17.67 -3.10 4.68
CA ALA A 17 -16.42 -2.36 4.66
C ALA A 17 -16.09 -1.86 3.25
N SER A 18 -15.53 -0.64 3.15
CA SER A 18 -14.99 -0.06 1.90
C SER A 18 -14.35 -1.12 1.00
N SER A 19 -14.63 -1.11 -0.30
CA SER A 19 -14.10 -2.10 -1.26
C SER A 19 -12.57 -2.23 -1.18
N TYR A 20 -11.89 -1.11 -0.94
CA TYR A 20 -10.44 -1.02 -0.75
C TYR A 20 -9.97 -1.25 0.69
N GLY A 21 -10.89 -1.37 1.65
CA GLY A 21 -10.60 -1.57 3.07
C GLY A 21 -10.20 -0.30 3.83
N LEU A 22 -10.28 0.87 3.19
CA LEU A 22 -9.94 2.14 3.84
C LEU A 22 -10.90 2.40 5.01
N ARG A 23 -10.34 2.56 6.22
CA ARG A 23 -11.10 2.83 7.43
C ARG A 23 -11.02 4.30 7.84
N ALA A 24 -9.80 4.86 7.86
CA ALA A 24 -9.58 6.26 8.23
C ALA A 24 -8.25 6.81 7.72
N LEU A 25 -8.16 8.13 7.65
CA LEU A 25 -6.92 8.89 7.54
C LEU A 25 -6.73 9.69 8.82
N ALA A 26 -5.51 9.70 9.34
CA ALA A 26 -5.19 10.35 10.60
C ALA A 26 -3.90 11.18 10.49
N THR A 27 -3.79 12.17 11.34
CA THR A 27 -2.56 12.94 11.55
C THR A 27 -2.14 12.78 13.00
N VAL A 28 -0.87 12.48 13.23
CA VAL A 28 -0.28 12.39 14.56
C VAL A 28 0.81 13.45 14.67
N VAL A 29 0.84 14.17 15.78
CA VAL A 29 1.85 15.19 16.10
C VAL A 29 2.49 14.88 17.44
N PHE A 30 3.76 15.26 17.58
CA PHE A 30 4.44 15.26 18.87
C PHE A 30 4.27 16.63 19.55
N ASP A 31 3.70 16.61 20.74
CA ASP A 31 3.58 17.75 21.64
C ASP A 31 4.59 17.58 22.79
N ILE A 32 5.28 18.66 23.18
CA ILE A 32 6.32 18.59 24.21
C ILE A 32 5.73 18.28 25.58
N ASP A 33 4.51 18.76 25.85
CA ASP A 33 3.86 18.63 27.16
C ASP A 33 3.08 17.32 27.27
N VAL A 34 2.48 16.88 26.16
CA VAL A 34 1.58 15.70 26.14
C VAL A 34 2.26 14.44 25.58
N GLY A 35 3.25 14.59 24.70
CA GLY A 35 3.84 13.51 23.91
C GLY A 35 3.15 13.33 22.55
N GLN A 36 3.17 12.11 22.01
CA GLN A 36 2.48 11.81 20.74
C GLN A 36 0.97 11.91 20.94
N LYS A 37 0.29 12.69 20.11
CA LYS A 37 -1.17 12.80 20.13
C LYS A 37 -1.77 12.77 18.73
N LEU A 38 -2.99 12.26 18.65
CA LEU A 38 -3.80 12.32 17.45
C LEU A 38 -4.27 13.77 17.23
N ASP A 39 -3.89 14.37 16.12
CA ASP A 39 -4.20 15.77 15.74
C ASP A 39 -5.51 15.84 14.94
N ALA A 40 -5.67 14.94 13.96
CA ALA A 40 -6.85 14.87 13.12
C ALA A 40 -7.18 13.42 12.75
N LEU A 41 -8.47 13.15 12.53
CA LEU A 41 -8.99 11.85 12.12
C LEU A 41 -10.18 12.05 11.18
N TYR A 42 -10.16 11.36 10.04
CA TYR A 42 -11.22 11.42 9.05
C TYR A 42 -11.55 10.01 8.49
N PRO A 43 -12.84 9.62 8.44
CA PRO A 43 -13.98 10.27 9.08
C PRO A 43 -13.89 10.13 10.60
N SER A 44 -14.44 11.10 11.34
CA SER A 44 -14.49 11.05 12.81
C SER A 44 -15.34 9.86 13.32
N SER A 45 -16.25 9.36 12.50
CA SER A 45 -17.12 8.20 12.75
C SER A 45 -16.54 6.85 12.31
N CYS A 46 -15.23 6.72 12.08
CA CYS A 46 -14.58 5.48 11.60
C CYS A 46 -14.59 4.29 12.58
N GLY A 47 -15.28 4.42 13.72
CA GLY A 47 -15.50 3.35 14.69
C GLY A 47 -14.24 2.84 15.40
N LEU A 48 -13.13 3.56 15.37
CA LEU A 48 -11.92 3.21 16.12
C LEU A 48 -12.15 3.43 17.62
N SER A 49 -11.82 2.42 18.44
CA SER A 49 -11.83 2.57 19.90
C SER A 49 -10.81 3.60 20.39
N GLU A 50 -11.01 4.15 21.59
CA GLU A 50 -10.03 5.08 22.19
C GLU A 50 -8.68 4.40 22.42
N ALA A 51 -8.67 3.11 22.79
CA ALA A 51 -7.45 2.31 22.88
C ALA A 51 -6.71 2.25 21.54
N ALA A 52 -7.43 2.00 20.44
CA ALA A 52 -6.85 1.98 19.09
C ALA A 52 -6.30 3.35 18.67
N LYS A 53 -6.98 4.45 19.02
CA LYS A 53 -6.48 5.82 18.75
C LYS A 53 -5.19 6.12 19.51
N THR A 54 -5.10 5.66 20.76
CA THR A 54 -3.89 5.78 21.58
C THR A 54 -2.74 4.97 20.98
N SER A 55 -2.96 3.70 20.64
CA SER A 55 -1.94 2.87 19.98
C SER A 55 -1.51 3.45 18.62
N LEU A 56 -2.46 3.99 17.85
CA LEU A 56 -2.17 4.68 16.59
C LEU A 56 -1.25 5.88 16.82
N ALA A 57 -1.51 6.71 17.83
CA ALA A 57 -0.66 7.86 18.15
C ALA A 57 0.77 7.43 18.54
N HIS A 58 0.91 6.39 19.37
CA HIS A 58 2.22 5.89 19.81
C HIS A 58 3.02 5.25 18.66
N LEU A 59 2.40 4.40 17.84
CA LEU A 59 3.07 3.67 16.76
C LEU A 59 3.44 4.56 15.57
N SER A 60 2.81 5.72 15.43
CA SER A 60 3.01 6.64 14.28
C SER A 60 4.28 7.48 14.35
N LEU A 61 4.99 7.49 15.48
CA LEU A 61 6.21 8.29 15.66
C LEU A 61 7.31 7.47 16.35
N PRO A 62 8.10 6.68 15.58
CA PRO A 62 9.08 5.76 16.14
C PRO A 62 10.17 6.53 16.90
N HIS A 63 10.78 5.86 17.90
CA HIS A 63 11.79 6.45 18.78
C HIS A 63 13.20 6.56 18.17
N CYS A 64 13.32 6.39 16.85
CA CYS A 64 14.59 6.54 16.16
C CYS A 64 15.10 7.98 16.27
N ASN A 65 16.24 8.15 16.95
CA ASN A 65 16.96 9.42 17.07
C ASN A 65 17.88 9.70 15.87
N ASN A 66 17.99 8.76 14.94
CA ASN A 66 18.78 8.95 13.73
C ASN A 66 18.05 9.92 12.83
N GLN A 67 18.69 11.05 12.57
CA GLN A 67 18.29 12.07 11.61
C GLN A 67 18.43 11.51 10.19
N ASP A 68 17.58 10.56 9.80
CA ASP A 68 17.36 10.34 8.38
C ASP A 68 16.49 11.53 7.90
N GLU A 69 17.14 12.55 7.34
CA GLU A 69 16.47 13.65 6.65
C GLU A 69 15.69 13.09 5.46
N GLY A 70 14.37 12.94 5.60
CA GLY A 70 13.49 12.59 4.49
C GLY A 70 12.18 11.92 4.89
N ASP A 71 11.29 11.79 3.90
CA ASP A 71 10.00 11.12 4.04
C ASP A 71 10.20 9.62 4.30
N THR A 72 9.83 9.16 5.50
CA THR A 72 9.89 7.74 5.86
C THR A 72 8.50 7.13 5.87
N GLN A 73 8.31 6.09 5.06
CA GLN A 73 7.08 5.29 5.02
C GLN A 73 7.32 3.93 5.67
N TYR A 74 6.46 3.53 6.58
CA TYR A 74 6.51 2.24 7.24
C TYR A 74 5.10 1.80 7.63
N ILE A 75 4.95 0.51 7.94
CA ILE A 75 3.65 -0.10 8.21
C ILE A 75 3.67 -0.71 9.61
N VAL A 76 2.57 -0.51 10.33
CA VAL A 76 2.32 -1.08 11.65
C VAL A 76 0.96 -1.77 11.65
N ARG A 77 0.84 -2.82 12.46
CA ARG A 77 -0.41 -3.50 12.71
C ARG A 77 -0.74 -3.31 14.18
N PHE A 78 -1.96 -2.90 14.46
CA PHE A 78 -2.48 -2.77 15.81
C PHE A 78 -3.82 -3.50 15.90
N ARG A 79 -4.20 -3.88 17.12
CA ARG A 79 -5.50 -4.51 17.40
C ARG A 79 -6.45 -3.48 17.98
N ASP A 80 -7.70 -3.54 17.56
CA ASP A 80 -8.77 -2.73 18.13
C ASP A 80 -9.18 -3.36 19.48
N GLY A 81 -8.63 -2.87 20.60
CA GLY A 81 -9.03 -3.31 21.94
C GLY A 81 -7.91 -3.64 22.95
N THR A 82 -6.64 -3.49 22.60
CA THR A 82 -5.53 -3.61 23.57
C THR A 82 -4.80 -2.28 23.67
N GLU A 83 -4.78 -1.71 24.88
CA GLU A 83 -3.97 -0.53 25.18
C GLU A 83 -2.49 -0.93 25.20
N GLU A 84 -1.69 -0.29 24.35
CA GLU A 84 -0.24 -0.41 24.41
C GLU A 84 0.31 0.54 25.48
N SER A 85 1.08 -0.02 26.43
CA SER A 85 1.65 0.71 27.56
C SER A 85 2.58 1.82 27.10
N LYS A 86 2.42 3.01 27.71
CA LYS A 86 3.23 4.20 27.43
C LYS A 86 4.59 4.11 28.14
N ASP A 87 5.67 4.22 27.39
CA ASP A 87 7.00 4.50 27.94
C ASP A 87 7.23 6.03 27.99
N GLU A 88 7.03 6.63 29.16
CA GLU A 88 7.05 8.10 29.35
C GLU A 88 8.45 8.72 29.46
N SER A 89 9.51 7.92 29.45
CA SER A 89 10.87 8.45 29.60
C SER A 89 11.45 8.81 28.23
N ARG A 90 11.24 10.06 27.78
CA ARG A 90 12.18 10.83 26.92
C ARG A 90 11.59 12.15 26.44
N THR A 91 12.26 13.24 26.79
CA THR A 91 12.06 14.55 26.18
C THR A 91 12.64 14.56 24.76
N ARG A 92 11.81 14.84 23.74
CA ARG A 92 12.23 15.04 22.34
C ARG A 92 12.13 16.53 22.01
N GLY A 93 13.13 17.07 21.32
CA GLY A 93 13.26 18.52 21.03
C GLY A 93 12.89 18.96 19.60
N TYR A 94 12.08 18.20 18.86
CA TYR A 94 11.83 18.48 17.44
C TYR A 94 10.36 18.31 17.04
N PHE A 95 9.92 19.08 16.04
CA PHE A 95 8.59 18.98 15.45
C PHE A 95 8.49 17.67 14.65
N GLN A 96 7.74 16.70 15.17
CA GLN A 96 7.45 15.45 14.49
C GLN A 96 5.96 15.40 14.14
N LYS A 97 5.66 15.12 12.87
CA LYS A 97 4.30 15.00 12.35
C LYS A 97 4.23 13.84 11.36
N ALA A 98 3.22 13.00 11.50
CA ALA A 98 2.99 11.83 10.65
C ALA A 98 1.59 11.86 10.05
N LEU A 99 1.51 11.46 8.78
CA LEU A 99 0.26 11.14 8.09
C LEU A 99 0.07 9.63 8.11
N VAL A 100 -1.09 9.18 8.56
CA VAL A 100 -1.40 7.78 8.82
C VAL A 100 -2.62 7.36 8.02
N LEU A 101 -2.51 6.24 7.32
CA LEU A 101 -3.63 5.61 6.62
C LEU A 101 -3.98 4.30 7.34
N VAL A 102 -5.22 4.17 7.76
CA VAL A 102 -5.76 3.01 8.46
C VAL A 102 -6.61 2.20 7.49
N SER A 103 -6.24 0.94 7.27
CA SER A 103 -6.96 0.02 6.40
C SER A 103 -7.17 -1.33 7.08
N THR A 104 -8.31 -1.96 6.82
CA THR A 104 -8.60 -3.35 7.19
C THR A 104 -8.00 -4.35 6.21
N LYS A 105 -7.73 -3.93 4.98
CA LYS A 105 -7.13 -4.77 3.93
C LYS A 105 -5.65 -4.40 3.74
N PRO A 106 -4.73 -5.38 3.73
CA PRO A 106 -3.29 -5.13 3.61
C PRO A 106 -2.86 -4.89 2.14
N TYR A 107 -3.48 -3.93 1.45
CA TYR A 107 -3.07 -3.52 0.10
C TYR A 107 -1.84 -2.61 0.16
N VAL A 108 -0.71 -3.20 0.57
CA VAL A 108 0.53 -2.50 0.88
C VAL A 108 1.02 -1.64 -0.28
N ASP A 109 1.10 -2.20 -1.49
CA ASP A 109 1.61 -1.47 -2.67
C ASP A 109 0.72 -0.28 -3.07
N LEU A 110 -0.61 -0.48 -3.05
CA LEU A 110 -1.58 0.58 -3.29
C LEU A 110 -1.40 1.73 -2.30
N TYR A 111 -1.41 1.43 -1.00
CA TYR A 111 -1.39 2.46 0.04
C TYR A 111 -0.01 3.11 0.22
N ASP A 112 1.09 2.38 -0.02
CA ASP A 112 2.43 2.98 -0.06
C ASP A 112 2.53 4.01 -1.18
N ARG A 113 2.01 3.70 -2.39
CA ARG A 113 1.95 4.65 -3.51
C ARG A 113 1.02 5.82 -3.23
N VAL A 114 -0.16 5.58 -2.66
CA VAL A 114 -1.07 6.66 -2.22
C VAL A 114 -0.34 7.62 -1.29
N LEU A 115 0.31 7.09 -0.23
CA LEU A 115 1.05 7.89 0.75
C LEU A 115 2.21 8.69 0.14
N ARG A 116 2.87 8.21 -0.92
CA ARG A 116 3.92 8.98 -1.63
C ARG A 116 3.37 10.22 -2.31
N VAL A 117 2.12 10.16 -2.77
CA VAL A 117 1.44 11.29 -3.41
C VAL A 117 0.87 12.23 -2.36
N ILE A 118 0.15 11.69 -1.38
CA ILE A 118 -0.59 12.50 -0.41
C ILE A 118 0.27 13.07 0.70
N GLY A 119 1.42 12.45 1.03
CA GLY A 119 2.34 12.92 2.05
C GLY A 119 2.80 14.37 1.79
N PRO A 120 3.48 14.64 0.66
CA PRO A 120 3.88 16.00 0.30
C PRO A 120 2.71 16.97 0.19
N LEU A 121 1.57 16.52 -0.36
CA LEU A 121 0.37 17.36 -0.48
C LEU A 121 -0.19 17.76 0.89
N PHE A 122 -0.21 16.84 1.85
CA PHE A 122 -0.65 17.10 3.21
C PHE A 122 0.24 18.13 3.92
N PHE A 123 1.56 18.05 3.75
CA PHE A 123 2.48 19.02 4.36
C PHE A 123 2.41 20.41 3.70
N LYS A 124 1.95 20.49 2.44
CA LYS A 124 1.72 21.77 1.74
C LYS A 124 0.36 22.40 2.05
N VAL A 125 -0.72 21.62 2.00
CA VAL A 125 -2.12 22.11 2.07
C VAL A 125 -2.74 21.95 3.46
N GLY A 126 -2.30 20.95 4.23
CA GLY A 126 -2.77 20.68 5.59
C GLY A 126 -3.95 19.70 5.67
N PRO A 127 -4.73 19.73 6.78
CA PRO A 127 -5.68 18.68 7.14
C PRO A 127 -6.89 18.54 6.20
N GLN A 128 -7.16 19.54 5.35
CA GLN A 128 -8.23 19.46 4.35
C GLN A 128 -8.01 18.33 3.34
N VAL A 129 -6.74 17.94 3.12
CA VAL A 129 -6.36 16.83 2.25
C VAL A 129 -6.96 15.51 2.74
N LEU A 130 -7.15 15.31 4.05
CA LEU A 130 -7.65 14.04 4.60
C LEU A 130 -9.05 13.71 4.04
N ALA A 131 -9.97 14.68 4.08
CA ALA A 131 -11.31 14.50 3.55
C ALA A 131 -11.29 14.29 2.03
N ALA A 132 -10.48 15.07 1.30
CA ALA A 132 -10.36 14.95 -0.15
C ALA A 132 -9.82 13.59 -0.59
N VAL A 133 -8.80 13.07 0.07
CA VAL A 133 -8.26 11.73 -0.21
C VAL A 133 -9.29 10.66 0.11
N TYR A 134 -9.96 10.75 1.25
CA TYR A 134 -10.92 9.73 1.67
C TYR A 134 -12.07 9.58 0.67
N HIS A 135 -12.73 10.68 0.31
CA HIS A 135 -13.82 10.65 -0.67
C HIS A 135 -13.34 10.25 -2.06
N ASN A 136 -12.12 10.66 -2.43
CA ASN A 136 -11.53 10.26 -3.71
C ASN A 136 -11.33 8.74 -3.78
N ILE A 137 -10.82 8.11 -2.72
CA ILE A 137 -10.68 6.64 -2.63
C ILE A 137 -12.05 5.96 -2.60
N GLU A 138 -13.02 6.53 -1.91
CA GLU A 138 -14.39 6.01 -1.86
C GLU A 138 -15.08 6.06 -3.23
N SER A 139 -14.72 7.03 -4.07
CA SER A 139 -15.23 7.19 -5.44
C SER A 139 -14.55 6.29 -6.49
N TRP A 140 -13.55 5.49 -6.09
CA TRP A 140 -12.86 4.58 -7.01
C TRP A 140 -13.79 3.49 -7.54
N PRO A 141 -13.50 2.95 -8.75
CA PRO A 141 -14.27 1.85 -9.31
C PRO A 141 -14.22 0.60 -8.41
N ALA A 142 -15.09 -0.38 -8.70
CA ALA A 142 -15.03 -1.66 -8.02
C ALA A 142 -13.64 -2.31 -8.17
N VAL A 143 -13.16 -2.93 -7.10
CA VAL A 143 -11.83 -3.57 -7.08
C VAL A 143 -11.78 -4.69 -8.11
N VAL A 144 -10.80 -4.62 -9.01
CA VAL A 144 -10.44 -5.72 -9.90
C VAL A 144 -9.16 -6.33 -9.37
N HIS A 145 -9.21 -7.63 -9.07
CA HIS A 145 -8.08 -8.36 -8.50
C HIS A 145 -7.11 -8.84 -9.57
N ASP A 146 -5.85 -9.02 -9.16
CA ASP A 146 -4.79 -9.70 -9.90
C ASP A 146 -4.55 -9.17 -11.34
N SER A 147 -4.98 -7.93 -11.59
CA SER A 147 -4.79 -7.21 -12.85
C SER A 147 -4.31 -5.78 -12.60
N PRO A 148 -3.56 -5.19 -13.55
CA PRO A 148 -3.07 -3.83 -13.41
C PRO A 148 -4.23 -2.85 -13.46
N VAL A 149 -4.35 -2.01 -12.42
CA VAL A 149 -5.36 -0.95 -12.34
C VAL A 149 -4.67 0.41 -12.22
N ALA A 150 -5.28 1.43 -12.83
CA ALA A 150 -4.86 2.83 -12.70
C ALA A 150 -5.96 3.61 -11.99
N LEU A 151 -5.69 4.07 -10.76
CA LEU A 151 -6.66 4.71 -9.89
C LEU A 151 -6.40 6.22 -9.79
N PRO A 152 -7.39 7.08 -10.00
CA PRO A 152 -7.20 8.53 -9.97
C PRO A 152 -6.96 9.01 -8.54
N LEU A 153 -5.91 9.80 -8.31
CA LEU A 153 -5.59 10.38 -7.00
C LEU A 153 -4.99 11.78 -7.18
N ALA A 154 -5.61 12.80 -6.57
CA ALA A 154 -5.08 14.17 -6.55
C ALA A 154 -4.62 14.72 -7.92
N GLY A 155 -5.33 14.38 -9.00
CA GLY A 155 -5.01 14.84 -10.38
C GLY A 155 -4.08 13.95 -11.19
N ILE A 156 -3.49 12.94 -10.55
CA ILE A 156 -2.63 11.93 -11.20
C ILE A 156 -3.27 10.54 -11.09
N TYR A 157 -2.55 9.51 -11.54
CA TYR A 157 -2.98 8.11 -11.42
C TYR A 157 -1.95 7.31 -10.63
N VAL A 158 -2.45 6.46 -9.73
CA VAL A 158 -1.68 5.44 -9.05
C VAL A 158 -1.92 4.12 -9.77
N SER A 159 -0.86 3.55 -10.35
CA SER A 159 -0.89 2.22 -10.96
C SER A 159 -0.36 1.17 -10.01
N CYS A 160 -1.11 0.08 -9.83
CA CYS A 160 -0.71 -1.08 -9.03
C CYS A 160 -1.54 -2.32 -9.41
N ILE A 161 -1.18 -3.48 -8.86
CA ILE A 161 -1.98 -4.71 -8.92
C ILE A 161 -2.57 -4.94 -7.53
N ILE A 162 -3.88 -5.17 -7.45
CA ILE A 162 -4.57 -5.42 -6.18
C ILE A 162 -4.70 -6.93 -5.99
N PRO A 163 -4.01 -7.53 -5.00
CA PRO A 163 -4.05 -8.98 -4.82
C PRO A 163 -5.43 -9.43 -4.31
N LYS A 164 -5.84 -10.63 -4.73
CA LYS A 164 -6.96 -11.31 -4.07
C LYS A 164 -6.49 -11.85 -2.71
N LEU A 165 -7.10 -11.38 -1.63
CA LEU A 165 -6.76 -11.81 -0.28
C LEU A 165 -7.31 -13.22 -0.02
N LEU A 166 -6.45 -14.14 0.41
CA LEU A 166 -6.86 -15.48 0.82
C LEU A 166 -7.57 -15.44 2.16
N ARG A 167 -8.74 -16.09 2.24
CA ARG A 167 -9.41 -16.37 3.51
C ARG A 167 -8.93 -17.71 4.02
N TYR A 168 -8.15 -17.70 5.10
CA TYR A 168 -7.58 -18.90 5.70
C TYR A 168 -8.65 -19.91 6.17
N GLU A 169 -9.89 -19.47 6.35
CA GLU A 169 -11.03 -20.33 6.69
C GLU A 169 -11.47 -21.26 5.53
N HIS A 170 -11.08 -20.95 4.28
CA HIS A 170 -11.49 -21.68 3.08
C HIS A 170 -10.28 -22.14 2.24
N ILE A 171 -9.15 -22.42 2.89
CA ILE A 171 -7.88 -22.79 2.22
C ILE A 171 -8.03 -23.98 1.28
N GLU A 172 -8.86 -24.96 1.63
CA GLU A 172 -9.07 -26.18 0.83
C GLU A 172 -9.55 -25.84 -0.60
N ALA A 173 -10.46 -24.87 -0.74
CA ALA A 173 -10.94 -24.40 -2.04
C ALA A 173 -9.89 -23.58 -2.82
N ALA A 174 -8.92 -22.98 -2.13
CA ALA A 174 -7.85 -22.20 -2.76
C ALA A 174 -6.80 -23.09 -3.43
N TYR A 175 -6.51 -24.27 -2.86
CA TYR A 175 -5.57 -25.24 -3.42
C TYR A 175 -6.15 -26.07 -4.57
N GLU A 176 -7.47 -26.32 -4.57
CA GLU A 176 -8.13 -27.13 -5.60
C GLU A 176 -8.19 -26.44 -6.99
N SER A 177 -7.97 -25.13 -7.06
CA SER A 177 -8.07 -24.36 -8.31
C SER A 177 -6.88 -24.54 -9.27
N CYS A 178 -5.82 -25.25 -8.90
CA CYS A 178 -4.61 -25.41 -9.72
C CYS A 178 -4.43 -26.86 -10.19
N ALA A 179 -5.48 -27.45 -10.78
CA ALA A 179 -5.39 -28.74 -11.47
C ALA A 179 -4.86 -28.63 -12.91
N ASP A 180 -4.53 -27.42 -13.39
CA ASP A 180 -3.83 -27.26 -14.66
C ASP A 180 -2.33 -27.42 -14.45
N SER A 181 -1.86 -28.59 -14.86
CA SER A 181 -0.46 -29.01 -14.82
C SER A 181 0.44 -27.98 -15.53
N PRO A 182 1.59 -27.58 -14.94
CA PRO A 182 2.53 -26.63 -15.55
C PRO A 182 3.24 -27.18 -16.81
N LEU A 183 2.90 -28.38 -17.25
CA LEU A 183 3.45 -29.02 -18.45
C LEU A 183 2.92 -28.45 -19.78
N HIS A 184 2.01 -27.47 -19.77
CA HIS A 184 1.44 -26.92 -21.01
C HIS A 184 1.53 -25.39 -21.14
N SER A 185 2.65 -24.78 -20.75
CA SER A 185 3.06 -23.49 -21.31
C SER A 185 4.41 -23.64 -22.01
N HIS A 186 4.41 -24.31 -23.15
CA HIS A 186 5.58 -24.31 -24.03
C HIS A 186 5.86 -22.88 -24.47
N PHE A 187 7.02 -22.37 -24.06
CA PHE A 187 7.68 -21.21 -24.61
C PHE A 187 8.15 -21.58 -26.02
N MET A 188 7.26 -21.46 -27.02
CA MET A 188 7.69 -21.48 -28.41
C MET A 188 8.17 -20.07 -28.75
N VAL A 189 9.50 -19.91 -28.77
CA VAL A 189 10.13 -18.86 -29.58
C VAL A 189 9.87 -19.30 -31.01
N GLU A 190 8.99 -18.62 -31.72
CA GLU A 190 8.96 -18.71 -33.17
C GLU A 190 10.23 -18.01 -33.66
N GLU A 191 11.24 -18.82 -33.99
CA GLU A 191 12.36 -18.42 -34.84
C GLU A 191 11.81 -18.31 -36.27
N ASP A 192 11.44 -17.11 -36.69
CA ASP A 192 11.39 -16.75 -38.10
C ASP A 192 12.50 -15.73 -38.37
N ASP A 193 13.67 -16.27 -38.72
CA ASP A 193 14.72 -15.57 -39.47
C ASP A 193 14.26 -15.43 -40.93
N GLU A 194 13.95 -14.22 -41.37
CA GLU A 194 14.16 -13.87 -42.79
C GLU A 194 14.70 -12.44 -42.87
N ALA A 195 16.04 -12.36 -42.97
CA ALA A 195 16.75 -11.15 -43.32
C ALA A 195 16.32 -10.71 -44.72
N THR A 196 15.68 -9.54 -44.83
CA THR A 196 15.55 -8.84 -46.11
C THR A 196 16.15 -7.45 -46.00
N ASP A 197 17.01 -7.20 -46.98
CA ASP A 197 17.91 -6.07 -47.18
C ASP A 197 17.21 -4.71 -47.26
N SER A 198 17.95 -3.66 -46.91
CA SER A 198 17.49 -2.26 -46.93
C SER A 198 17.28 -1.74 -48.36
N PRO A 199 16.66 -0.56 -48.55
CA PRO A 199 17.55 0.58 -48.79
C PRO A 199 17.11 1.91 -48.17
N ASP A 200 18.14 2.73 -47.99
CA ASP A 200 18.17 4.14 -47.61
C ASP A 200 17.06 5.02 -48.21
N SER A 201 16.65 6.02 -47.43
CA SER A 201 16.32 7.34 -47.96
C SER A 201 16.58 8.40 -46.90
N GLU A 202 17.66 9.13 -47.12
CA GLU A 202 17.94 10.43 -46.51
C GLU A 202 16.74 11.36 -46.72
N ASN A 203 16.32 12.09 -45.67
CA ASN A 203 15.83 13.43 -45.90
C ASN A 203 16.19 14.37 -44.75
N VAL A 204 16.88 15.43 -45.14
CA VAL A 204 17.46 16.48 -44.33
C VAL A 204 16.40 17.54 -44.04
N GLY A 205 16.33 17.95 -42.76
CA GLY A 205 16.10 19.33 -42.34
C GLY A 205 14.66 19.86 -42.29
N LYS A 206 14.19 20.13 -41.07
CA LYS A 206 13.83 21.50 -40.69
C LYS A 206 13.75 21.67 -39.17
N GLU A 207 14.65 22.50 -38.66
CA GLU A 207 14.53 23.19 -37.38
C GLU A 207 13.43 24.26 -37.48
N ASP A 208 12.54 24.27 -36.50
CA ASP A 208 11.70 25.37 -36.03
C ASP A 208 11.09 24.83 -34.73
N GLY A 209 11.05 25.49 -33.59
CA GLY A 209 11.23 26.88 -33.19
C GLY A 209 10.65 26.91 -31.77
N GLY A 210 11.26 27.68 -30.87
CA GLY A 210 11.02 27.62 -29.43
C GLY A 210 9.55 27.69 -28.98
N GLY A 211 9.23 26.87 -27.98
CA GLY A 211 8.07 27.04 -27.12
C GLY A 211 8.56 27.18 -25.69
N ASP A 212 8.41 28.39 -25.14
CA ASP A 212 8.45 28.63 -23.69
C ASP A 212 7.34 27.80 -23.03
N ASP A 213 7.69 26.70 -22.38
CA ASP A 213 6.77 26.03 -21.47
C ASP A 213 7.02 26.57 -20.05
N ASP A 214 6.31 27.66 -19.80
CA ASP A 214 5.89 28.21 -18.51
C ASP A 214 5.89 27.17 -17.38
N ASP A 215 6.82 27.29 -16.43
CA ASP A 215 6.86 26.58 -15.14
C ASP A 215 5.69 27.05 -14.23
N THR A 216 4.45 27.01 -14.73
CA THR A 216 3.27 27.15 -13.87
C THR A 216 3.22 25.93 -12.97
N GLU A 217 3.65 26.09 -11.72
CA GLU A 217 3.54 25.07 -10.67
C GLU A 217 2.12 24.47 -10.66
N GLU A 218 2.01 23.19 -11.03
CA GLU A 218 0.77 22.43 -11.06
C GLU A 218 0.19 22.38 -9.63
N SER A 219 -0.73 23.30 -9.32
CA SER A 219 -1.31 23.44 -7.99
C SER A 219 -2.57 22.59 -7.87
N VAL A 220 -2.46 21.47 -7.15
CA VAL A 220 -3.62 20.70 -6.69
C VAL A 220 -4.28 21.50 -5.57
N LEU A 221 -5.51 21.97 -5.81
CA LEU A 221 -6.29 22.70 -4.82
C LEU A 221 -7.29 21.75 -4.14
N VAL A 222 -7.56 21.99 -2.87
CA VAL A 222 -8.64 21.29 -2.14
C VAL A 222 -9.76 22.28 -1.89
N LYS A 223 -10.97 21.99 -2.39
CA LYS A 223 -12.17 22.82 -2.17
C LYS A 223 -13.34 21.93 -1.79
N GLY A 224 -13.97 22.22 -0.64
CA GLY A 224 -15.17 21.51 -0.20
C GLY A 224 -14.97 20.01 0.08
N GLY A 225 -13.74 19.56 0.37
CA GLY A 225 -13.46 18.14 0.60
C GLY A 225 -13.28 17.32 -0.67
N GLU A 226 -13.05 17.95 -1.82
CA GLU A 226 -12.67 17.32 -3.08
C GLU A 226 -11.40 17.94 -3.67
N PHE A 227 -10.69 17.18 -4.51
CA PHE A 227 -9.57 17.68 -5.29
C PHE A 227 -10.04 18.47 -6.51
N VAL A 228 -9.62 19.73 -6.60
CA VAL A 228 -9.80 20.59 -7.77
C VAL A 228 -8.47 20.65 -8.51
N VAL A 229 -8.47 20.10 -9.73
CA VAL A 229 -7.26 19.93 -10.54
C VAL A 229 -7.45 20.67 -11.86
N SER A 230 -6.51 21.54 -12.19
CA SER A 230 -6.55 22.39 -13.40
C SER A 230 -6.43 21.59 -14.69
N ARG A 231 -5.78 20.41 -14.68
CA ARG A 231 -5.63 19.51 -15.83
C ARG A 231 -5.71 18.05 -15.41
N ARG A 232 -6.70 17.29 -15.90
CA ARG A 232 -6.75 15.83 -15.69
C ARG A 232 -5.77 15.15 -16.64
N ARG A 233 -4.85 14.34 -16.11
CA ARG A 233 -4.01 13.46 -16.92
C ARG A 233 -4.86 12.29 -17.47
N GLN A 234 -4.40 11.66 -18.56
CA GLN A 234 -4.98 10.39 -19.02
C GLN A 234 -4.43 9.23 -18.18
N PRO A 235 -5.19 8.15 -17.98
CA PRO A 235 -4.67 6.97 -17.29
C PRO A 235 -3.47 6.40 -18.06
N PRO A 236 -2.35 6.09 -17.39
CA PRO A 236 -1.19 5.51 -18.06
C PRO A 236 -1.52 4.11 -18.58
N SER A 237 -0.99 3.76 -19.75
CA SER A 237 -1.00 2.38 -20.24
C SER A 237 -0.20 1.48 -19.28
N PRO A 238 -0.62 0.23 -19.04
CA PRO A 238 0.11 -0.69 -18.19
C PRO A 238 1.52 -0.91 -18.72
N SER A 239 2.52 -0.89 -17.83
CA SER A 239 3.90 -1.15 -18.22
C SER A 239 4.10 -2.64 -18.53
N PHE A 240 5.19 -2.97 -19.24
CA PHE A 240 5.56 -4.36 -19.49
C PHE A 240 5.74 -5.16 -18.19
N GLY A 241 6.26 -4.53 -17.13
CA GLY A 241 6.37 -5.14 -15.81
C GLY A 241 5.01 -5.48 -15.20
N ASP A 242 4.03 -4.59 -15.36
CA ASP A 242 2.66 -4.83 -14.89
C ASP A 242 2.02 -6.02 -15.63
N LEU A 243 2.27 -6.17 -16.93
CA LEU A 243 1.80 -7.31 -17.73
C LEU A 243 2.45 -8.63 -17.32
N LEU A 244 3.72 -8.62 -16.90
CA LEU A 244 4.39 -9.81 -16.39
C LEU A 244 3.83 -10.25 -15.03
N LEU A 245 3.59 -9.29 -14.14
CA LEU A 245 3.00 -9.56 -12.82
C LEU A 245 1.56 -10.05 -12.94
N SER A 246 0.78 -9.54 -13.90
CA SER A 246 -0.60 -10.00 -14.12
C SER A 246 -0.71 -11.39 -14.74
N LYS A 247 0.35 -11.88 -15.40
CA LYS A 247 0.39 -13.23 -16.00
C LYS A 247 0.87 -14.31 -15.02
N ARG A 248 1.19 -13.95 -13.78
CA ARG A 248 1.61 -14.92 -12.77
C ARG A 248 0.40 -15.76 -12.35
N THR A 249 0.42 -17.04 -12.70
CA THR A 249 -0.67 -18.01 -12.51
C THR A 249 -0.91 -18.44 -11.06
N TYR A 250 -0.17 -17.90 -10.10
CA TYR A 250 -0.30 -18.24 -8.67
C TYR A 250 -1.04 -17.12 -7.94
N GLN A 251 -1.96 -17.49 -7.05
CA GLN A 251 -2.69 -16.58 -6.18
C GLN A 251 -1.71 -15.63 -5.47
N SER A 252 -1.80 -14.33 -5.78
CA SER A 252 -0.88 -13.34 -5.24
C SER A 252 -1.06 -13.24 -3.73
N THR A 253 -0.02 -13.51 -2.95
CA THR A 253 -0.06 -13.21 -1.51
C THR A 253 -0.15 -11.68 -1.29
N PRO A 254 -0.71 -11.19 -0.17
CA PRO A 254 -0.90 -9.75 0.05
C PRO A 254 0.41 -8.94 0.10
N TYR A 255 1.54 -9.62 0.24
CA TYR A 255 2.87 -9.04 0.46
C TYR A 255 3.86 -9.38 -0.67
N GLU A 256 3.40 -9.79 -1.86
CA GLU A 256 4.33 -10.15 -2.95
C GLU A 256 5.24 -9.02 -3.40
N ASN A 257 4.75 -7.78 -3.31
CA ASN A 257 5.53 -6.58 -3.62
C ASN A 257 6.58 -6.25 -2.55
N VAL A 258 6.51 -6.90 -1.38
CA VAL A 258 7.59 -6.88 -0.38
C VAL A 258 8.63 -7.91 -0.81
N GLY A 259 9.72 -7.42 -1.39
CA GLY A 259 10.80 -8.28 -1.88
C GLY A 259 11.50 -9.01 -0.75
N LEU A 260 11.13 -10.28 -0.50
CA LEU A 260 11.73 -11.13 0.53
C LEU A 260 13.27 -11.11 0.49
N TYR A 261 13.83 -11.29 -0.71
CA TYR A 261 15.27 -11.25 -0.90
C TYR A 261 15.86 -9.86 -0.61
N SER A 262 15.22 -8.78 -1.08
CA SER A 262 15.70 -7.42 -0.81
C SER A 262 15.64 -7.06 0.69
N SER A 263 14.65 -7.59 1.42
CA SER A 263 14.51 -7.37 2.86
C SER A 263 15.54 -8.16 3.69
N PHE A 264 16.02 -9.31 3.18
CA PHE A 264 16.92 -10.22 3.88
C PHE A 264 18.24 -10.49 3.14
N VAL A 265 18.68 -9.58 2.26
CA VAL A 265 19.86 -9.80 1.41
C VAL A 265 21.13 -10.13 2.22
N GLY A 266 21.30 -9.50 3.39
CA GLY A 266 22.41 -9.78 4.33
C GLY A 266 22.19 -10.99 5.24
N LEU A 267 21.01 -11.63 5.17
CA LEU A 267 20.61 -12.79 5.96
C LEU A 267 20.23 -13.98 5.07
N ALA A 268 20.70 -14.00 3.81
CA ALA A 268 20.37 -15.03 2.84
C ALA A 268 20.71 -16.45 3.36
N GLU A 269 21.85 -16.61 4.03
CA GLU A 269 22.28 -17.88 4.64
C GLU A 269 21.40 -18.30 5.83
N SER A 270 20.72 -17.35 6.45
CA SER A 270 19.82 -17.57 7.60
C SER A 270 18.34 -17.65 7.19
N LEU A 271 18.01 -17.60 5.90
CA LEU A 271 16.62 -17.71 5.43
C LEU A 271 15.97 -19.03 5.89
N TRP A 272 16.74 -20.11 5.92
CA TRP A 272 16.26 -21.39 6.44
C TRP A 272 15.88 -21.32 7.91
N LEU A 273 16.69 -20.64 8.73
CA LEU A 273 16.40 -20.44 10.15
C LEU A 273 15.15 -19.56 10.33
N LEU A 274 15.00 -18.50 9.53
CA LEU A 274 13.81 -17.66 9.55
C LEU A 274 12.54 -18.47 9.23
N TRP A 275 12.59 -19.31 8.20
CA TRP A 275 11.50 -20.22 7.87
C TRP A 275 11.23 -21.24 9.00
N GLN A 276 12.28 -21.76 9.65
CA GLN A 276 12.09 -22.65 10.80
C GLN A 276 11.40 -21.94 11.97
N LEU A 277 11.81 -20.70 12.27
CA LEU A 277 11.20 -19.90 13.33
C LEU A 277 9.73 -19.56 13.03
N SER A 278 9.37 -19.35 11.75
CA SER A 278 7.99 -19.07 11.37
C SER A 278 7.08 -20.28 11.63
N ILE A 279 7.53 -21.50 11.29
CA ILE A 279 6.73 -22.73 11.50
C ILE A 279 6.70 -23.17 12.96
N THR A 280 7.72 -22.88 13.77
CA THR A 280 7.74 -23.23 15.20
C THR A 280 6.98 -22.21 16.06
N GLY A 281 6.62 -21.05 15.50
CA GLY A 281 5.91 -20.00 16.22
C GLY A 281 6.75 -19.36 17.33
N GLU A 282 8.07 -19.39 17.20
CA GLU A 282 8.97 -18.79 18.18
C GLU A 282 8.90 -17.26 18.17
N SER A 283 9.16 -16.64 19.32
CA SER A 283 9.18 -15.18 19.44
C SER A 283 10.41 -14.61 18.71
N LEU A 284 10.15 -13.81 17.67
CA LEU A 284 11.19 -13.14 16.87
C LEU A 284 11.24 -11.64 17.18
N LEU A 285 12.46 -11.10 17.29
CA LEU A 285 12.71 -9.67 17.36
C LEU A 285 13.52 -9.22 16.13
N ILE A 286 12.97 -8.29 15.35
CA ILE A 286 13.66 -7.68 14.21
C ILE A 286 14.12 -6.28 14.62
N LEU A 287 15.41 -6.00 14.50
CA LEU A 287 16.01 -4.71 14.82
C LEU A 287 16.62 -4.08 13.57
N SER A 288 16.29 -2.81 13.33
CA SER A 288 16.90 -2.01 12.27
C SER A 288 17.01 -0.56 12.73
N PRO A 289 18.06 0.19 12.31
CA PRO A 289 18.13 1.63 12.54
C PRO A 289 16.98 2.41 11.90
N ARG A 290 16.31 1.83 10.89
CA ARG A 290 15.22 2.46 10.13
C ARG A 290 13.89 1.72 10.33
N ALA A 291 12.84 2.48 10.67
CA ALA A 291 11.48 1.94 10.82
C ALA A 291 10.97 1.27 9.53
N ARG A 292 11.28 1.85 8.36
CA ARG A 292 10.92 1.28 7.05
C ARG A 292 11.48 -0.12 6.86
N THR A 293 12.78 -0.30 7.05
CA THR A 293 13.44 -1.61 6.91
C THR A 293 12.88 -2.62 7.90
N CYS A 294 12.64 -2.22 9.15
CA CYS A 294 12.04 -3.09 10.16
C CYS A 294 10.65 -3.56 9.73
N SER A 295 9.75 -2.63 9.37
CA SER A 295 8.39 -2.97 8.94
C SER A 295 8.37 -3.84 7.68
N GLN A 296 9.23 -3.57 6.70
CA GLN A 296 9.36 -4.36 5.48
C GLN A 296 9.85 -5.79 5.77
N ALA A 297 10.79 -5.96 6.70
CA ALA A 297 11.25 -7.28 7.11
C ALA A 297 10.15 -8.06 7.85
N VAL A 298 9.36 -7.40 8.72
CA VAL A 298 8.19 -8.02 9.37
C VAL A 298 7.15 -8.46 8.34
N LEU A 299 6.80 -7.61 7.37
CA LEU A 299 5.85 -7.96 6.32
C LEU A 299 6.37 -9.09 5.43
N ALA A 300 7.66 -9.06 5.09
CA ALA A 300 8.31 -10.14 4.35
C ALA A 300 8.26 -11.47 5.12
N PHE A 301 8.43 -11.42 6.44
CA PHE A 301 8.35 -12.60 7.29
C PHE A 301 6.93 -13.18 7.36
N THR A 302 5.89 -12.33 7.39
CA THR A 302 4.48 -12.78 7.36
C THR A 302 4.05 -13.44 6.04
N ARG A 303 4.96 -13.54 5.05
CA ARG A 303 4.76 -14.31 3.83
C ARG A 303 4.99 -15.82 4.02
N PHE A 304 5.79 -16.21 5.02
CA PHE A 304 6.13 -17.63 5.26
C PHE A 304 4.97 -18.43 5.83
#